data_AF-A0A536IK42-F1
#
_entry.id   AF-A0A536IK42-F1
#
_cell.length_a   1.000
_cell.length_b   1.000
_cell.length_c   1.000
_cell.angle_alpha   90.00
_cell.angle_beta   90.00
_cell.angle_gamma   90.00
#
_symmetry.space_group_name_H-M   'P 1'
#
loop_
_entity.id
_entity.type
_entity.pdbx_description
1 polymer ?
#
loop_
_entity_poly.entity_id
_entity_poly.type
_entity_poly.pdbx_seq_one_letter_code
_entity_poly.pdbx_strand_id
1 'polypeptide(L)'
;MRVIRYCGRERLPGGERIWRRLALRAGFAGTLCVFGYGVGGRPGGEQRKAERTGELGGIGLADYEPGLIRVWLPCACQAADLDPDQLAAEGSDPLSSFAHELGHHVQHRRRGAYWNEAVAERYGRLLLRELS
;
A
#
# COMPACT_ATOMS: atom_id res chain seq x y z
N MET A 1 4.43 -6.86 13.62
CA MET A 1 3.55 -6.96 12.45
C MET A 1 3.22 -8.43 12.13
N ARG A 2 1.94 -8.75 12.01
CA ARG A 2 1.41 -10.02 11.49
C ARG A 2 1.12 -9.88 9.99
N VAL A 3 1.44 -10.87 9.16
CA VAL A 3 1.15 -10.85 7.72
C VAL A 3 0.05 -11.85 7.41
N ILE A 4 -1.03 -11.40 6.77
CA ILE A 4 -2.13 -12.24 6.26
C ILE A 4 -2.17 -12.08 4.75
N ARG A 5 -2.27 -13.18 4.02
CA ARG A 5 -2.35 -13.18 2.55
C ARG A 5 -3.73 -13.69 2.13
N TYR A 6 -4.44 -12.90 1.34
CA TYR A 6 -5.79 -13.23 0.87
C TYR A 6 -5.77 -13.87 -0.52
N CYS A 7 -4.76 -13.56 -1.33
CA CYS A 7 -4.47 -14.29 -2.54
C CYS A 7 -2.98 -14.26 -2.87
N GLY A 8 -2.56 -15.17 -3.73
CA GLY A 8 -1.18 -15.29 -4.16
C GLY A 8 -0.25 -15.94 -3.14
N ARG A 9 0.73 -16.69 -3.63
CA ARG A 9 1.89 -17.17 -2.83
C ARG A 9 3.15 -16.38 -3.14
N GLU A 10 3.01 -15.30 -3.90
CA GLU A 10 4.06 -14.43 -4.37
C GLU A 10 4.80 -13.82 -3.17
N ARG A 11 6.11 -13.65 -3.36
CA ARG A 11 6.96 -13.04 -2.35
C ARG A 11 6.69 -11.55 -2.33
N LEU A 12 6.71 -10.97 -1.13
CA LEU A 12 6.75 -9.52 -0.97
C LEU A 12 7.96 -8.96 -1.74
N PRO A 13 7.81 -7.84 -2.49
CA PRO A 13 8.92 -7.17 -3.15
C PRO A 13 10.07 -6.89 -2.17
N GLY A 14 11.31 -7.23 -2.54
CA GLY A 14 12.47 -7.12 -1.66
C GLY A 14 12.51 -8.11 -0.48
N GLY A 15 11.50 -8.99 -0.33
CA GLY A 15 11.39 -9.99 0.71
C GLY A 15 10.80 -9.47 2.03
N GLU A 16 10.12 -10.35 2.76
CA GLU A 16 9.37 -10.01 3.99
C GLU A 16 10.24 -9.33 5.08
N ARG A 17 11.55 -9.58 5.09
CA ARG A 17 12.49 -8.99 6.05
C ARG A 17 12.50 -7.46 5.97
N ILE A 18 12.47 -6.88 4.77
CA ILE A 18 12.51 -5.43 4.57
C ILE A 18 11.23 -4.78 5.12
N TRP A 19 10.08 -5.38 4.78
CA TRP A 19 8.76 -4.95 5.26
C TRP A 19 8.65 -4.97 6.79
N ARG A 20 9.15 -6.05 7.42
CA ARG A 20 9.20 -6.14 8.89
C ARG A 20 10.13 -5.10 9.52
N ARG A 21 11.26 -4.78 8.88
CA ARG A 21 12.18 -3.72 9.36
C ARG A 21 11.54 -2.34 9.31
N LEU A 22 10.87 -2.01 8.21
CA LEU A 22 10.10 -0.77 8.07
C LEU A 22 9.03 -0.66 9.16
N ALA A 23 8.21 -1.71 9.32
CA ALA A 23 7.19 -1.75 10.35
C ALA A 23 7.78 -1.55 11.76
N LEU A 24 8.90 -2.20 12.06
CA LEU A 24 9.59 -2.05 13.35
C LEU A 24 10.05 -0.61 13.59
N ARG A 25 10.66 0.04 12.59
CA ARG A 25 11.11 1.44 12.71
C ARG A 25 9.96 2.42 12.91
N ALA A 26 8.84 2.19 12.26
CA ALA A 26 7.63 2.97 12.45
C ALA A 26 6.90 2.66 13.78
N GLY A 27 7.32 1.61 14.50
CA GLY A 27 6.63 1.13 15.71
C GLY A 27 5.30 0.42 15.42
N PHE A 28 5.09 -0.04 14.18
CA PHE A 28 3.87 -0.71 13.75
C PHE A 28 3.84 -2.18 14.18
N ALA A 29 2.98 -2.49 15.14
CA ALA A 29 2.75 -3.85 15.64
C ALA A 29 1.53 -4.55 15.00
N GLY A 30 0.80 -3.88 14.10
CA GLY A 30 -0.49 -4.33 13.57
C GLY A 30 -0.44 -5.45 12.52
N THR A 31 -1.51 -5.55 11.74
CA THR A 31 -1.64 -6.55 10.65
C THR A 31 -1.36 -5.92 9.30
N LEU A 32 -0.58 -6.60 8.47
CA LEU A 32 -0.45 -6.35 7.04
C LEU A 32 -1.30 -7.38 6.28
N CYS A 33 -2.36 -6.91 5.63
CA CYS A 33 -3.19 -7.71 4.75
C CYS A 33 -2.70 -7.53 3.32
N VAL A 34 -2.25 -8.62 2.71
CA VAL A 34 -1.75 -8.65 1.34
C VAL A 34 -2.86 -9.19 0.44
N PHE A 35 -3.30 -8.35 -0.46
CA PHE A 35 -4.18 -8.65 -1.55
C PHE A 35 -3.38 -8.67 -2.84
N GLY A 36 -3.89 -9.39 -3.81
CA GLY A 36 -3.30 -9.45 -5.12
C GLY A 36 -4.31 -9.02 -6.18
N TYR A 37 -3.82 -8.25 -7.14
CA TYR A 37 -4.60 -7.80 -8.29
C TYR A 37 -4.10 -8.50 -9.55
N GLY A 38 -5.03 -8.93 -10.39
CA GLY A 38 -4.75 -9.71 -11.59
C GLY A 38 -4.23 -8.81 -12.70
N VAL A 39 -3.02 -9.07 -13.20
CA VAL A 39 -2.38 -8.37 -14.33
C VAL A 39 -3.00 -8.69 -15.72
N GLY A 40 -4.30 -9.01 -15.77
CA GLY A 40 -5.01 -9.39 -17.02
C GLY A 40 -6.55 -9.37 -16.94
N GLY A 41 -7.13 -8.67 -15.97
CA GLY A 41 -8.59 -8.57 -15.76
C GLY A 41 -9.21 -7.29 -16.35
N ARG A 42 -10.53 -7.31 -16.60
CA ARG A 42 -11.29 -6.15 -17.13
C ARG A 42 -11.34 -4.99 -16.12
N PRO A 43 -11.45 -3.74 -16.60
CA PRO A 43 -11.48 -2.53 -15.76
C PRO A 43 -12.59 -2.50 -14.70
N GLY A 44 -12.24 -2.09 -13.48
CA GLY A 44 -13.11 -2.03 -12.30
C GLY A 44 -14.09 -0.84 -12.28
N GLY A 45 -14.96 -0.78 -11.27
CA GLY A 45 -15.99 0.27 -11.13
C GLY A 45 -15.45 1.68 -10.86
N GLU A 46 -14.38 1.80 -10.09
CA GLU A 46 -13.75 3.10 -9.78
C GLU A 46 -13.00 3.66 -11.00
N GLN A 47 -12.48 2.82 -11.91
CA GLN A 47 -11.91 3.25 -13.18
C GLN A 47 -12.97 3.89 -14.09
N ARG A 48 -14.15 3.28 -14.24
CA ARG A 48 -15.26 3.86 -15.01
C ARG A 48 -15.77 5.19 -14.45
N LYS A 49 -15.63 5.38 -13.13
CA LYS A 49 -15.97 6.63 -12.46
C LYS A 49 -14.93 7.70 -12.76
N ALA A 50 -13.65 7.36 -12.71
CA ALA A 50 -12.55 8.26 -13.01
C ALA A 50 -12.47 8.67 -14.48
N GLU A 51 -12.74 7.76 -15.42
CA GLU A 51 -12.87 8.08 -16.86
C GLU A 51 -13.99 9.10 -17.11
N ARG A 52 -15.03 9.09 -16.27
CA ARG A 52 -16.16 10.02 -16.36
C ARG A 52 -15.88 11.36 -15.66
N THR A 53 -15.13 11.37 -14.56
CA THR A 53 -14.94 12.57 -13.72
C THR A 53 -13.60 13.24 -13.92
N GLY A 54 -12.62 12.60 -14.56
CA GLY A 54 -11.23 13.07 -14.64
C GLY A 54 -10.50 13.05 -13.29
N GLU A 55 -11.15 12.57 -12.23
CA GLU A 55 -10.61 12.48 -10.87
C GLU A 55 -10.45 11.01 -10.50
N LEU A 56 -9.18 10.60 -10.40
CA LEU A 56 -8.78 9.35 -9.78
C LEU A 56 -8.20 9.73 -8.41
N GLY A 57 -8.92 9.43 -7.33
CA GLY A 57 -8.35 9.50 -6.00
C GLY A 57 -7.19 8.51 -5.98
N GLY A 58 -5.95 9.02 -5.90
CA GLY A 58 -4.73 8.23 -6.11
C GLY A 58 -4.79 6.93 -5.32
N ILE A 59 -4.89 5.80 -6.02
CA ILE A 59 -4.90 4.51 -5.35
C ILE A 59 -3.44 4.15 -5.13
N GLY A 60 -2.91 4.58 -3.98
CA GLY A 60 -1.70 3.96 -3.47
C GLY A 60 -1.89 2.45 -3.43
N LEU A 61 -0.84 1.67 -3.70
CA LEU A 61 -0.87 0.21 -3.54
C LEU A 61 -0.96 -0.24 -2.09
N ALA A 62 -1.31 0.67 -1.18
CA ALA A 62 -1.53 0.43 0.21
C ALA A 62 -2.59 1.39 0.77
N ASP A 63 -3.21 0.98 1.87
CA ASP A 63 -4.20 1.77 2.61
C ASP A 63 -4.01 1.52 4.11
N TYR A 64 -4.27 2.55 4.93
CA TYR A 64 -4.08 2.52 6.37
C TYR A 64 -5.39 2.74 7.15
N GLU A 65 -5.61 1.84 8.10
CA GLU A 65 -6.50 2.01 9.23
C GLU A 65 -5.74 1.75 10.54
N PRO A 66 -6.20 2.28 11.69
CA PRO A 66 -5.59 1.99 12.99
C PRO A 66 -5.38 0.49 13.25
N GLY A 67 -4.11 0.06 13.20
CA GLY A 67 -3.70 -1.33 13.44
C GLY A 67 -3.74 -2.26 12.22
N LEU A 68 -4.12 -1.75 11.05
CA LEU A 68 -4.23 -2.51 9.81
C LEU A 68 -3.62 -1.72 8.64
N ILE A 69 -2.73 -2.37 7.88
CA ILE A 69 -2.32 -1.88 6.58
C ILE A 69 -2.75 -2.91 5.54
N ARG A 70 -3.45 -2.46 4.50
CA ARG A 70 -3.75 -3.26 3.32
C ARG A 70 -2.70 -2.94 2.26
N VAL A 71 -2.26 -3.93 1.51
CA VAL A 71 -1.34 -3.76 0.39
C VAL A 71 -1.81 -4.60 -0.77
N TRP A 72 -1.64 -4.09 -1.97
CA TRP A 72 -1.97 -4.76 -3.21
C TRP A 72 -0.70 -5.09 -3.99
N LEU A 73 -0.55 -6.34 -4.40
CA LEU A 73 0.57 -6.84 -5.18
C LEU A 73 0.11 -7.37 -6.53
N PRO A 74 0.91 -7.24 -7.60
CA PRO A 74 0.62 -7.95 -8.83
C PRO A 74 0.71 -9.46 -8.59
N CYS A 75 -0.31 -10.20 -8.99
CA CYS A 75 -0.34 -11.65 -8.84
C CYS A 75 -1.20 -12.32 -9.93
N ALA A 76 -1.11 -13.65 -10.02
CA ALA A 76 -1.90 -14.41 -11.00
C ALA A 76 -3.39 -14.55 -10.64
N CYS A 77 -3.80 -14.19 -9.42
CA CYS A 77 -5.16 -14.37 -8.92
C CYS A 77 -5.84 -13.04 -8.57
N GLN A 78 -6.96 -12.72 -9.21
CA GLN A 78 -7.69 -11.47 -8.94
C GLN A 78 -8.51 -11.58 -7.64
N ALA A 79 -7.97 -11.10 -6.52
CA ALA A 79 -8.74 -10.93 -5.27
C ALA A 79 -9.07 -9.47 -4.96
N ALA A 80 -8.46 -8.54 -5.68
CA ALA A 80 -8.81 -7.13 -5.69
C ALA A 80 -9.09 -6.67 -7.13
N ASP A 81 -10.15 -5.90 -7.31
CA ASP A 81 -10.51 -5.27 -8.58
C ASP A 81 -9.71 -3.97 -8.75
N LEU A 82 -8.42 -4.11 -9.08
CA LEU A 82 -7.55 -2.98 -9.43
C LEU A 82 -7.12 -3.05 -10.89
N ASP A 83 -7.04 -1.90 -11.55
CA ASP A 83 -6.60 -1.78 -12.94
C ASP A 83 -5.06 -1.88 -13.05
N PRO A 84 -4.51 -2.91 -13.71
CA PRO A 84 -3.08 -3.07 -13.90
C PRO A 84 -2.43 -1.95 -14.72
N ASP A 85 -3.14 -1.39 -15.70
CA ASP A 85 -2.59 -0.37 -16.61
C ASP A 85 -2.42 0.97 -15.90
N GLN A 86 -3.38 1.31 -15.03
CA GLN A 86 -3.28 2.48 -14.16
C GLN A 86 -2.14 2.36 -13.15
N LEU A 87 -1.96 1.18 -12.56
CA LEU A 87 -0.89 0.93 -11.58
C LEU A 87 0.51 0.99 -12.21
N ALA A 88 0.63 0.55 -13.47
CA ALA A 88 1.85 0.73 -14.26
C ALA A 88 2.11 2.21 -14.58
N ALA A 89 1.07 3.00 -14.86
CA ALA A 89 1.17 4.42 -15.17
C ALA A 89 1.55 5.28 -13.94
N GLU A 90 1.09 4.92 -12.75
CA GLU A 90 1.41 5.63 -11.51
C GLU A 90 2.83 5.33 -10.98
N GLY A 91 3.48 4.27 -11.47
CA GLY A 91 4.82 3.87 -11.01
C GLY A 91 4.87 3.51 -9.52
N SER A 92 3.70 3.25 -8.92
CA SER A 92 3.53 2.94 -7.50
C SER A 92 4.18 1.60 -7.19
N ASP A 93 5.26 1.63 -6.40
CA ASP A 93 5.88 0.43 -5.83
C ASP A 93 5.16 0.06 -4.52
N PRO A 94 4.70 -1.19 -4.32
CA PRO A 94 3.99 -1.59 -3.11
C PRO A 94 4.78 -1.35 -1.82
N LEU A 95 6.12 -1.46 -1.87
CA LEU A 95 6.96 -1.21 -0.70
C LEU A 95 7.00 0.30 -0.36
N SER A 96 7.02 1.17 -1.36
CA SER A 96 6.90 2.61 -1.21
C SER A 96 5.54 3.02 -0.67
N SER A 97 4.45 2.47 -1.21
CA SER A 97 3.10 2.72 -0.68
C SER A 97 2.98 2.22 0.76
N PHE A 98 3.51 1.04 1.08
CA PHE A 98 3.57 0.56 2.47
C PHE A 98 4.33 1.52 3.40
N ALA A 99 5.48 2.07 2.95
CA ALA A 99 6.22 3.04 3.73
C ALA A 99 5.45 4.36 3.94
N HIS A 100 4.68 4.80 2.94
CA HIS A 100 3.77 5.93 3.05
C HIS A 100 2.71 5.69 4.15
N GLU A 101 2.05 4.52 4.15
CA GLU A 101 1.06 4.15 5.18
C GLU A 101 1.63 4.07 6.60
N LEU A 102 2.91 3.69 6.74
CA LEU A 102 3.59 3.76 8.03
C LEU A 102 3.73 5.21 8.53
N GLY A 103 3.77 6.19 7.63
CA GLY A 103 3.66 7.60 7.96
C GLY A 103 2.31 7.96 8.56
N HIS A 104 1.21 7.49 7.97
CA HIS A 104 -0.14 7.63 8.54
C HIS A 104 -0.26 6.96 9.92
N HIS A 105 0.36 5.79 10.10
CA HIS A 105 0.46 5.15 11.41
C HIS A 105 1.14 6.04 12.47
N VAL A 106 2.27 6.64 12.12
CA VAL A 106 3.01 7.51 13.05
C VAL A 106 2.22 8.78 13.37
N GLN A 107 1.51 9.34 12.40
CA GLN A 107 0.58 10.45 12.66
C GLN A 107 -0.51 10.05 13.64
N HIS A 108 -1.19 8.92 13.38
CA HIS A 108 -2.26 8.41 14.22
C HIS A 108 -1.78 8.21 15.66
N ARG A 109 -0.63 7.56 15.85
CA ARG A 109 -0.06 7.30 17.18
C ARG A 109 0.27 8.60 17.94
N ARG A 110 0.68 9.65 17.25
CA ARG A 110 1.11 10.92 17.87
C ARG A 110 -0.03 11.90 18.10
N ARG A 111 -1.07 11.87 17.25
CA ARG A 111 -2.07 12.95 17.17
C ARG A 111 -3.52 12.45 17.18
N GLY A 112 -3.75 11.14 17.15
CA GLY A 112 -5.10 10.56 16.99
C GLY A 112 -5.70 10.80 15.59
N ALA A 113 -4.88 11.25 14.64
CA ALA A 113 -5.27 11.71 13.31
C ALA A 113 -4.28 11.19 12.26
N TYR A 114 -4.74 10.87 11.06
CA TYR A 114 -3.89 10.29 10.01
C TYR A 114 -4.21 10.76 8.59
N TRP A 115 -4.84 11.91 8.41
CA TRP A 115 -5.25 12.39 7.08
C TRP A 115 -4.26 13.37 6.41
N ASN A 116 -3.04 13.52 6.93
CA ASN A 116 -2.05 14.43 6.34
C ASN A 116 -1.10 13.70 5.38
N GLU A 117 -1.45 13.71 4.09
CA GLU A 117 -0.69 13.10 2.99
C GLU A 117 0.78 13.57 2.93
N ALA A 118 1.02 14.88 3.11
CA ALA A 118 2.37 15.43 3.02
C ALA A 118 3.29 14.91 4.14
N VAL A 119 2.75 14.69 5.33
CA VAL A 119 3.50 14.08 6.45
C VAL A 119 3.74 12.60 6.19
N ALA A 120 2.75 11.87 5.66
CA ALA A 120 2.89 10.46 5.35
C ALA A 120 3.95 10.22 4.28
N GLU A 121 3.89 10.99 3.19
CA GLU A 121 4.85 10.97 2.09
C GLU A 121 6.27 11.27 2.57
N ARG A 122 6.45 12.35 3.35
CA ARG A 122 7.78 12.73 3.87
C ARG A 122 8.34 11.65 4.79
N TYR A 123 7.51 11.05 5.64
CA TYR A 123 7.94 10.02 6.57
C TYR A 123 8.29 8.71 5.84
N GLY A 124 7.47 8.28 4.89
CA GLY A 124 7.71 7.09 4.07
C GLY A 124 9.04 7.18 3.31
N ARG A 125 9.30 8.32 2.65
CA ARG A 125 10.59 8.57 1.98
C ARG A 125 11.79 8.50 2.93
N LEU A 126 11.64 9.02 4.15
CA LEU A 126 12.70 8.98 5.16
C LEU A 126 12.99 7.55 5.62
N LEU A 127 11.95 6.76 5.90
CA LEU A 127 12.09 5.36 6.28
C LEU A 127 12.81 4.52 5.22
N LEU A 128 12.48 4.71 3.95
CA LEU A 128 13.10 3.99 2.83
C LEU A 128 14.58 4.36 2.68
N ARG A 129 14.93 5.65 2.79
CA ARG A 129 16.32 6.12 2.71
C ARG A 129 17.23 5.51 3.78
N GLU A 130 16.70 5.24 4.97
CA GLU A 130 17.48 4.64 6.06
C GLU A 130 17.71 3.12 5.90
N LEU A 131 17.13 2.49 4.87
CA LEU A 131 17.31 1.07 4.56
C LEU A 131 18.25 0.81 3.37
N SER A 132 18.49 1.84 2.56
CA SER A 132 19.49 1.88 1.48
C SER A 132 20.90 2.01 2.04
#